data_AF-A0A956WVP6-F1
#
_entry.id   AF-A0A956WVP6-F1
#
_cell.length_a   1.000
_cell.length_b   1.000
_cell.length_c   1.000
_cell.angle_alpha   90.00
_cell.angle_beta   90.00
_cell.angle_gamma   90.00
#
_symmetry.space_group_name_H-M   'P 1'
#
loop_
_entity.id
_entity.type
_entity.pdbx_description
1 polymer ?
#
loop_
_entity_poly.entity_id
_entity_poly.type
_entity_poly.pdbx_seq_one_letter_code
_entity_poly.pdbx_strand_id
1 'polypeptide(L)'
;MKNFFSPGSLYRICLIVPSVAALAGFLFVAASRMSYPFALEWMESGTYLHVLQVLQGKPLYAAPSYEFIAMMYPPLYYYVAAPLASVIHNIMLSMRLVSVGSSLVAFAMLYGVGRARQLPRSLSFLAVGFAVAAYKATGFWFDIGRVDMLFLALLLLAYLLVTIGPGREVFIGIAAGAALFLAFTAKQQAVVAYPFLVACLLLERRLKKALAFGVSAAILMGLFFVASNVTT
;
A
#
# COMPACT_ATOMS: atom_id res chain seq x y z
N MET A 1 14.14 15.21 -40.61
CA MET A 1 14.44 15.15 -39.16
C MET A 1 13.26 15.77 -38.41
N LYS A 2 12.47 14.97 -37.68
CA LYS A 2 11.31 15.48 -36.92
C LYS A 2 11.83 16.34 -35.77
N ASN A 3 11.36 17.59 -35.69
CA ASN A 3 11.69 18.58 -34.67
C ASN A 3 11.59 17.97 -33.26
N PHE A 4 12.73 17.64 -32.66
CA PHE A 4 12.82 17.16 -31.27
C PHE A 4 12.53 18.27 -30.24
N PHE A 5 12.44 19.52 -30.68
CA PHE A 5 12.24 20.71 -29.86
C PHE A 5 10.94 21.44 -30.25
N SER A 6 9.79 20.83 -29.98
CA SER A 6 8.56 21.63 -29.82
C SER A 6 8.51 22.13 -28.37
N PRO A 7 7.84 23.26 -28.07
CA PRO A 7 7.61 23.68 -26.68
C PRO A 7 6.99 22.55 -25.83
N GLY A 8 6.26 21.65 -26.50
CA GLY A 8 5.67 20.44 -25.93
C GLY A 8 6.63 19.32 -25.54
N SER A 9 7.81 19.22 -26.18
CA SER A 9 8.80 18.19 -25.89
C SER A 9 9.78 18.62 -24.80
N LEU A 10 10.08 19.92 -24.68
CA LEU A 10 11.03 20.43 -23.69
C LEU A 10 10.54 20.21 -22.25
N TYR A 11 9.29 20.58 -21.92
CA TYR A 11 8.74 20.36 -20.57
C TYR A 11 8.66 18.86 -20.23
N ARG A 12 8.40 18.00 -21.22
CA ARG A 12 8.35 16.55 -21.01
C ARG A 12 9.71 16.01 -20.63
N ILE A 13 10.77 16.44 -21.30
CA ILE A 13 12.14 16.07 -20.95
C ILE A 13 12.51 16.60 -19.56
N CYS A 14 12.21 17.87 -19.27
CA CYS A 14 12.47 18.49 -17.97
C CYS A 14 11.78 17.79 -16.79
N LEU A 15 10.67 17.08 -17.02
CA LEU A 15 9.91 16.39 -15.96
C LEU A 15 10.16 14.88 -15.92
N ILE A 16 10.42 14.24 -17.06
CA ILE A 16 10.72 12.81 -17.13
C ILE A 16 12.10 12.53 -16.53
N VAL A 17 13.12 13.35 -16.82
CA VAL A 17 14.47 13.12 -16.31
C VAL A 17 14.50 13.11 -14.76
N PRO A 18 13.92 14.09 -14.05
CA PRO A 18 13.80 14.02 -12.59
C PRO A 18 12.98 12.82 -12.10
N SER A 19 11.94 12.41 -12.83
CA SER A 19 11.15 11.22 -12.48
C SER A 19 11.97 9.94 -12.53
N VAL A 20 12.79 9.78 -13.58
CA VAL A 20 13.73 8.65 -13.71
C VAL A 20 14.79 8.71 -12.62
N ALA A 21 15.37 9.90 -12.37
CA ALA A 21 16.38 10.09 -11.33
C ALA A 21 15.82 9.78 -9.93
N ALA A 22 14.59 10.19 -9.62
CA ALA A 22 13.92 9.89 -8.36
C ALA A 22 13.68 8.38 -8.20
N LEU A 23 13.20 7.70 -9.25
CA LEU A 23 13.02 6.24 -9.25
C LEU A 23 14.33 5.49 -9.08
N ALA A 24 15.36 5.86 -9.84
CA ALA A 24 16.69 5.27 -9.73
C ALA A 24 17.30 5.51 -8.33
N GLY A 25 17.17 6.73 -7.80
CA GLY A 25 17.61 7.08 -6.45
C GLY A 25 16.88 6.27 -5.37
N PHE A 26 15.56 6.13 -5.46
CA PHE A 26 14.79 5.27 -4.56
C PHE A 26 15.29 3.81 -4.63
N LEU A 27 15.41 3.24 -5.83
CA LEU A 27 15.86 1.85 -6.00
C LEU A 27 17.29 1.64 -5.46
N PHE A 28 18.19 2.58 -5.70
CA PHE A 28 19.55 2.55 -5.17
C PHE A 28 19.55 2.58 -3.63
N VAL A 29 18.79 3.50 -3.03
CA VAL A 29 18.69 3.61 -1.57
C VAL A 29 18.08 2.33 -0.99
N ALA A 30 16.95 1.87 -1.53
CA ALA A 30 16.28 0.64 -1.10
C ALA A 30 17.22 -0.57 -1.19
N ALA A 31 17.94 -0.74 -2.30
CA ALA A 31 18.90 -1.84 -2.46
C ALA A 31 20.08 -1.75 -1.50
N SER A 32 20.64 -0.55 -1.28
CA SER A 32 21.77 -0.36 -0.35
C SER A 32 21.41 -0.62 1.11
N ARG A 33 20.13 -0.45 1.46
CA ARG A 33 19.60 -0.64 2.81
C ARG A 33 18.97 -2.00 3.04
N MET A 34 18.57 -2.71 1.98
CA MET A 34 17.77 -3.94 2.05
C MET A 34 18.31 -4.97 3.04
N SER A 35 19.61 -5.23 3.01
CA SER A 35 20.28 -6.23 3.85
C SER A 35 20.87 -5.69 5.15
N TYR A 36 20.71 -4.40 5.44
CA TYR A 36 21.25 -3.80 6.66
C TYR A 36 20.55 -4.40 7.89
N PRO A 37 21.26 -4.97 8.87
CA PRO A 37 20.65 -5.83 9.90
C PRO A 37 19.88 -5.07 10.98
N PHE A 38 20.11 -3.76 11.13
CA PHE A 38 19.50 -2.95 12.18
C PHE A 38 18.36 -2.08 11.65
N ALA A 39 17.50 -1.64 12.56
CA ALA A 39 16.44 -0.70 12.26
C ALA A 39 17.01 0.63 11.76
N LEU A 40 16.50 1.11 10.63
CA LEU A 40 16.83 2.39 10.03
C LEU A 40 15.91 3.51 10.54
N GLU A 41 14.81 3.14 11.18
CA GLU A 41 13.77 4.06 11.65
C GLU A 41 13.17 3.55 12.98
N TRP A 42 12.70 4.48 13.82
CA TRP A 42 12.30 4.21 15.20
C TRP A 42 11.14 3.20 15.35
N MET A 43 10.24 3.07 14.37
CA MET A 43 9.15 2.08 14.40
C MET A 43 9.54 0.74 13.78
N GLU A 44 10.60 0.66 12.97
CA GLU A 44 11.00 -0.60 12.30
C GLU A 44 11.35 -1.69 13.31
N SER A 45 11.99 -1.34 14.44
CA SER A 45 12.27 -2.28 15.54
C SER A 45 11.01 -2.87 16.16
N GLY A 46 9.95 -2.07 16.35
CA GLY A 46 8.71 -2.62 16.92
C GLY A 46 7.93 -3.44 15.90
N THR A 47 7.97 -3.10 14.61
CA THR A 47 7.45 -3.98 13.55
C THR A 47 8.16 -5.33 13.56
N TYR A 48 9.49 -5.33 13.71
CA TYR A 48 10.29 -6.55 13.84
C TYR A 48 9.80 -7.42 15.00
N LEU A 49 9.57 -6.84 16.18
CA LEU A 49 9.07 -7.57 17.34
C LEU A 49 7.69 -8.17 17.09
N HIS A 50 6.80 -7.48 16.37
CA HIS A 50 5.49 -8.03 16.03
C HIS A 50 5.61 -9.22 15.07
N VAL A 51 6.47 -9.15 14.06
CA VAL A 51 6.74 -10.30 13.18
C VAL A 51 7.33 -11.47 13.97
N LEU A 52 8.22 -11.18 14.93
CA LEU A 52 8.77 -12.19 15.82
C LEU A 52 7.70 -12.85 16.70
N GLN A 53 6.74 -12.09 17.25
CA GLN A 53 5.60 -12.64 17.99
C GLN A 53 4.79 -13.61 17.12
N VAL A 54 4.49 -13.24 15.86
CA VAL A 54 3.78 -14.13 14.90
C VAL A 54 4.56 -15.43 14.70
N LEU A 55 5.87 -15.34 14.45
CA LEU A 55 6.72 -16.51 14.24
C LEU A 55 6.82 -17.40 15.48
N GLN A 56 6.72 -16.83 16.67
CA GLN A 56 6.73 -17.55 17.96
C GLN A 56 5.35 -18.07 18.36
N GLY A 57 4.29 -17.82 17.58
CA GLY A 57 2.93 -18.21 17.93
C GLY A 57 2.38 -17.48 19.16
N LYS A 58 2.93 -16.31 19.48
CA LYS A 58 2.54 -15.49 20.63
C LYS A 58 1.50 -14.44 20.22
N PRO A 59 0.66 -13.97 21.16
CA PRO A 59 -0.36 -12.96 20.87
C PRO A 59 0.26 -11.60 20.49
N LEU A 60 -0.25 -11.00 19.40
CA LEU A 60 0.19 -9.67 18.91
C LEU A 60 -0.23 -8.51 19.82
N TYR A 61 -1.38 -8.65 20.49
CA TYR A 61 -1.99 -7.61 21.32
C TYR A 61 -2.05 -8.09 22.79
N ALA A 62 -0.94 -8.61 23.29
CA ALA A 62 -0.78 -9.00 24.68
C ALA A 62 -0.76 -7.79 25.62
N ALA A 63 -1.03 -8.01 26.91
CA ALA A 63 -0.80 -6.99 27.93
C ALA A 63 0.68 -6.50 27.89
N PRO A 64 0.91 -5.18 28.02
CA PRO A 64 2.25 -4.63 27.91
C PRO A 64 3.18 -5.17 29.00
N SER A 65 4.43 -5.46 28.61
CA SER A 65 5.48 -5.96 29.49
C SER A 65 6.80 -5.27 29.20
N TYR A 66 7.83 -5.57 30.00
CA TYR A 66 9.19 -5.08 29.74
C TYR A 66 9.76 -5.59 28.40
N GLU A 67 9.34 -6.79 27.96
CA GLU A 67 9.85 -7.42 26.73
C GLU A 67 9.11 -6.95 25.47
N PHE A 68 7.82 -6.63 25.59
CA PHE A 68 6.99 -6.33 24.44
C PHE A 68 5.82 -5.41 24.79
N ILE A 69 5.64 -4.40 23.95
CA ILE A 69 4.49 -3.50 23.95
C ILE A 69 3.92 -3.49 22.53
N ALA A 70 2.63 -3.81 22.42
CA ALA A 70 1.94 -3.87 21.14
C ALA A 70 1.83 -2.47 20.49
N MET A 71 2.00 -2.42 19.17
CA MET A 71 1.82 -1.23 18.37
C MET A 71 0.33 -1.01 18.08
N MET A 72 -0.05 0.26 17.92
CA MET A 72 -1.41 0.69 17.53
C MET A 72 -1.72 0.49 16.04
N TYR A 73 -1.24 -0.61 15.45
CA TYR A 73 -1.52 -0.95 14.06
C TYR A 73 -2.25 -2.30 13.94
N PRO A 74 -3.21 -2.40 13.01
CA PRO A 74 -3.84 -3.67 12.64
C PRO A 74 -2.84 -4.71 12.08
N PRO A 75 -3.17 -6.00 12.09
CA PRO A 75 -2.15 -7.04 12.09
C PRO A 75 -1.69 -7.53 10.70
N LEU A 76 -2.34 -7.11 9.60
CA LEU A 76 -2.14 -7.70 8.27
C LEU A 76 -0.67 -7.67 7.84
N TYR A 77 0.02 -6.55 8.06
CA TYR A 77 1.42 -6.42 7.65
C TYR A 77 2.31 -7.49 8.31
N TYR A 78 2.11 -7.76 9.61
CA TYR A 78 2.89 -8.74 10.34
C TYR A 78 2.64 -10.15 9.82
N TYR A 79 1.38 -10.47 9.49
CA TYR A 79 1.02 -11.76 8.89
C TYR A 79 1.46 -11.91 7.43
N VAL A 80 1.71 -10.82 6.70
CA VAL A 80 2.31 -10.86 5.36
C VAL A 80 3.83 -11.03 5.46
N ALA A 81 4.48 -10.38 6.41
CA ALA A 81 5.94 -10.43 6.57
C ALA A 81 6.42 -11.74 7.22
N ALA A 82 5.68 -12.32 8.17
CA ALA A 82 6.11 -13.52 8.90
C ALA A 82 6.33 -14.76 8.01
N PRO A 83 5.43 -15.13 7.06
CA PRO A 83 5.69 -16.25 6.16
C PRO A 83 6.95 -16.04 5.34
N LEU A 84 7.19 -14.83 4.83
CA LEU A 84 8.40 -14.51 4.09
C LEU A 84 9.66 -14.65 4.99
N ALA A 85 9.57 -14.19 6.24
CA ALA A 85 10.65 -14.33 7.21
C ALA A 85 10.94 -15.78 7.60
N SER A 86 9.93 -16.66 7.62
CA SER A 86 10.12 -18.08 7.88
C SER A 86 10.90 -18.79 6.78
N VAL A 87 10.80 -18.33 5.53
CA VAL A 87 11.50 -18.89 4.37
C VAL A 87 12.90 -18.28 4.20
N ILE A 88 13.02 -16.96 4.36
CA ILE A 88 14.30 -16.24 4.18
C ILE A 88 15.19 -16.38 5.42
N HIS A 89 14.61 -16.71 6.58
CA HIS A 89 15.28 -16.71 7.90
C HIS A 89 15.89 -15.36 8.28
N ASN A 90 15.31 -14.27 7.77
CA ASN A 90 15.70 -12.90 8.12
C ASN A 90 14.47 -11.99 8.15
N ILE A 91 14.04 -11.63 9.36
CA ILE A 91 12.85 -10.81 9.59
C ILE A 91 13.02 -9.40 8.99
N MET A 92 14.20 -8.78 9.20
CA MET A 92 14.46 -7.40 8.75
C MET A 92 14.39 -7.30 7.22
N LEU A 93 15.09 -8.19 6.54
CA LEU A 93 15.05 -8.29 5.08
C LEU A 93 13.63 -8.54 4.57
N SER A 94 12.89 -9.45 5.22
CA SER A 94 11.53 -9.81 4.80
C SER A 94 10.56 -8.64 4.90
N MET A 95 10.60 -7.88 5.99
CA MET A 95 9.78 -6.68 6.15
C MET A 95 10.08 -5.65 5.07
N ARG A 96 11.37 -5.39 4.80
CA ARG A 96 11.78 -4.43 3.75
C ARG A 96 11.37 -4.89 2.36
N LEU A 97 11.45 -6.19 2.07
CA LEU A 97 10.94 -6.75 0.81
C LEU A 97 9.43 -6.55 0.67
N VAL A 98 8.64 -6.74 1.73
CA VAL A 98 7.19 -6.45 1.71
C VAL A 98 6.95 -4.97 1.41
N SER A 99 7.68 -4.06 2.06
CA SER A 99 7.52 -2.61 1.85
C SER A 99 7.93 -2.18 0.44
N VAL A 100 9.12 -2.59 -0.03
CA VAL A 100 9.61 -2.28 -1.38
C VAL A 100 8.70 -2.89 -2.44
N GLY A 101 8.29 -4.15 -2.27
CA GLY A 101 7.33 -4.81 -3.16
C GLY A 101 6.01 -4.05 -3.23
N SER A 102 5.47 -3.65 -2.07
CA SER A 102 4.23 -2.86 -2.00
C SER A 102 4.39 -1.49 -2.66
N SER A 103 5.54 -0.84 -2.50
CA SER A 103 5.88 0.42 -3.19
C SER A 103 5.87 0.27 -4.70
N LEU A 104 6.51 -0.77 -5.22
CA LEU A 104 6.55 -1.05 -6.66
C LEU A 104 5.16 -1.36 -7.22
N VAL A 105 4.35 -2.12 -6.47
CA VAL A 105 2.94 -2.40 -6.82
C VAL A 105 2.13 -1.11 -6.83
N ALA A 106 2.28 -0.24 -5.82
CA ALA A 106 1.61 1.06 -5.78
C ALA A 106 2.01 1.94 -6.98
N PHE A 107 3.31 1.98 -7.35
CA PHE A 107 3.78 2.72 -8.53
C PHE A 107 3.21 2.17 -9.83
N ALA A 108 3.17 0.83 -9.99
CA ALA A 108 2.56 0.20 -11.15
C ALA A 108 1.06 0.50 -11.24
N MET A 109 0.35 0.51 -10.11
CA MET A 109 -1.06 0.88 -10.03
C MET A 109 -1.28 2.36 -10.37
N LEU A 110 -0.46 3.28 -9.87
CA LEU A 110 -0.51 4.70 -10.21
C LEU A 110 -0.28 4.95 -11.72
N TYR A 111 0.69 4.25 -12.31
CA TYR A 111 0.86 4.26 -13.76
C TYR A 111 -0.40 3.74 -14.46
N GLY A 112 -0.96 2.63 -13.97
CA GLY A 112 -2.20 2.03 -14.46
C GLY A 112 -3.39 2.98 -14.43
N VAL A 113 -3.57 3.78 -13.36
CA VAL A 113 -4.59 4.84 -13.27
C VAL A 113 -4.45 5.81 -14.44
N GLY A 114 -3.23 6.31 -14.69
CA GLY A 114 -2.97 7.24 -15.79
C GLY A 114 -3.31 6.63 -17.15
N ARG A 115 -2.93 5.36 -17.37
CA ARG A 115 -3.23 4.64 -18.60
C ARG A 115 -4.72 4.39 -18.80
N ALA A 116 -5.45 4.04 -17.74
CA ALA A 116 -6.89 3.82 -17.79
C ALA A 116 -7.66 5.11 -18.10
N ARG A 117 -7.11 6.27 -17.73
CA ARG A 117 -7.61 7.60 -18.09
C ARG A 117 -7.08 8.09 -19.44
N GLN A 118 -6.55 7.20 -20.27
CA GLN A 118 -6.03 7.47 -21.61
C GLN A 118 -4.91 8.51 -21.65
N LEU A 119 -4.22 8.76 -20.53
CA LEU A 119 -3.06 9.65 -20.52
C LEU A 119 -1.90 9.03 -21.30
N PRO A 120 -1.11 9.83 -22.05
CA PRO A 120 0.15 9.39 -22.66
C PRO A 120 1.08 8.69 -21.66
N ARG A 121 1.90 7.74 -22.14
CA ARG A 121 2.81 6.94 -21.30
C ARG A 121 3.74 7.82 -20.46
N SER A 122 4.19 8.93 -21.04
CA SER A 122 5.02 9.92 -20.37
C SER A 122 4.33 10.58 -19.17
N LEU A 123 3.05 10.94 -19.29
CA LEU A 123 2.30 11.57 -18.20
C LEU A 123 1.92 10.56 -17.11
N SER A 124 1.61 9.33 -17.49
CA SER A 124 1.40 8.24 -16.53
C SER A 124 2.67 7.92 -15.75
N PHE A 125 3.83 7.94 -16.41
CA PHE A 125 5.13 7.77 -15.75
C PHE A 125 5.48 8.97 -14.86
N LEU A 126 5.14 10.18 -15.29
CA LEU A 126 5.35 11.38 -14.49
C LEU A 126 4.56 11.34 -13.17
N ALA A 127 3.34 10.80 -13.15
CA ALA A 127 2.60 10.59 -11.91
C ALA A 127 3.35 9.66 -10.92
N VAL A 128 3.99 8.61 -11.43
CA VAL A 128 4.88 7.75 -10.63
C VAL A 128 6.08 8.53 -10.13
N GLY A 129 6.74 9.29 -11.01
CA GLY A 129 7.89 10.13 -10.64
C GLY A 129 7.57 11.11 -9.51
N PHE A 130 6.41 11.76 -9.55
CA PHE A 130 5.94 12.63 -8.47
C PHE A 130 5.71 11.88 -7.16
N ALA A 131 5.11 10.70 -7.23
CA ALA A 131 4.92 9.86 -6.04
C ALA A 131 6.27 9.43 -5.44
N VAL A 132 7.22 9.00 -6.27
CA VAL A 132 8.56 8.60 -5.84
C VAL A 132 9.36 9.79 -5.29
N ALA A 133 9.22 10.98 -5.87
CA ALA A 133 9.89 12.18 -5.38
C ALA A 133 9.48 12.54 -3.94
N ALA A 134 8.30 12.10 -3.49
CA ALA A 134 7.87 12.26 -2.10
C ALA A 134 8.60 11.34 -1.11
N TYR A 135 9.42 10.38 -1.57
CA TYR A 135 10.09 9.39 -0.73
C TYR A 135 10.82 10.00 0.47
N LYS A 136 11.66 11.03 0.26
CA LYS A 136 12.33 11.74 1.36
C LYS A 136 11.35 12.51 2.25
N ALA A 137 10.35 13.17 1.65
CA ALA A 137 9.35 13.96 2.38
C ALA A 137 8.46 13.09 3.29
N THR A 138 8.24 11.84 2.90
CA THR A 138 7.53 10.84 3.72
C THR A 138 8.40 10.19 4.79
N GLY A 139 9.65 10.63 5.00
CA GLY A 139 10.54 10.03 6.01
C GLY A 139 11.10 8.67 5.58
N PHE A 140 11.23 8.41 4.28
CA PHE A 140 11.77 7.18 3.71
C PHE A 140 10.92 5.92 3.97
N TRP A 141 9.59 6.05 4.10
CA TRP A 141 8.71 4.92 4.42
C TRP A 141 8.55 3.87 3.30
N PHE A 142 9.14 4.09 2.12
CA PHE A 142 8.88 3.24 0.95
C PHE A 142 9.66 1.92 0.96
N ASP A 143 10.79 1.87 1.67
CA ASP A 143 11.71 0.71 1.69
C ASP A 143 11.95 0.13 3.09
N ILE A 144 11.53 0.81 4.15
CA ILE A 144 11.69 0.33 5.52
C ILE A 144 10.50 -0.54 5.96
N GLY A 145 10.73 -1.41 6.94
CA GLY A 145 9.75 -2.36 7.45
C GLY A 145 8.58 -1.72 8.20
N ARG A 146 7.63 -1.15 7.46
CA ARG A 146 6.45 -0.43 7.96
C ARG A 146 5.19 -0.78 7.17
N VAL A 147 4.05 -0.61 7.83
CA VAL A 147 2.72 -0.96 7.28
C VAL A 147 2.26 -0.06 6.12
N ASP A 148 2.86 1.12 5.98
CA ASP A 148 2.37 2.23 5.17
C ASP A 148 2.19 1.90 3.68
N MET A 149 3.19 1.26 3.06
CA MET A 149 3.13 0.99 1.62
C MET A 149 2.23 -0.18 1.26
N LEU A 150 2.12 -1.19 2.14
CA LEU A 150 1.15 -2.28 1.98
C LEU A 150 -0.28 -1.71 2.05
N PHE A 151 -0.54 -0.86 3.04
CA PHE A 151 -1.79 -0.12 3.16
C PHE A 151 -2.10 0.68 1.87
N LEU A 152 -1.13 1.46 1.38
CA LEU A 152 -1.34 2.30 0.20
C LEU A 152 -1.60 1.47 -1.07
N ALA A 153 -0.88 0.37 -1.27
CA ALA A 153 -1.10 -0.53 -2.41
C ALA A 153 -2.50 -1.16 -2.39
N LEU A 154 -2.96 -1.62 -1.22
CA LEU A 154 -4.30 -2.21 -1.06
C LEU A 154 -5.41 -1.15 -1.22
N LEU A 155 -5.18 0.07 -0.73
CA LEU A 155 -6.11 1.18 -0.91
C LEU A 155 -6.22 1.60 -2.38
N LEU A 156 -5.09 1.68 -3.10
CA LEU A 156 -5.07 1.93 -4.54
C LEU A 156 -5.77 0.82 -5.32
N LEU A 157 -5.60 -0.45 -4.92
CA LEU A 157 -6.33 -1.57 -5.50
C LEU A 157 -7.84 -1.40 -5.32
N ALA A 158 -8.31 -1.06 -4.12
CA ALA A 158 -9.72 -0.80 -3.86
C ALA A 158 -10.25 0.34 -4.75
N TYR A 159 -9.52 1.46 -4.83
CA TYR A 159 -9.86 2.59 -5.70
C TYR A 159 -9.93 2.20 -7.19
N LEU A 160 -8.95 1.41 -7.67
CA LEU A 160 -8.92 0.94 -9.06
C LEU A 160 -10.09 0.03 -9.37
N LEU A 161 -10.41 -0.93 -8.48
CA LEU A 161 -11.56 -1.81 -8.64
C LEU A 161 -12.86 -1.01 -8.66
N VAL A 162 -13.01 0.00 -7.79
CA VAL A 162 -14.17 0.91 -7.76
C VAL A 162 -14.31 1.69 -9.07
N THR A 163 -13.24 2.33 -9.55
CA THR A 163 -13.33 3.28 -10.66
C THR A 163 -13.30 2.63 -12.04
N ILE A 164 -12.38 1.67 -12.24
CA ILE A 164 -12.07 1.10 -13.56
C ILE A 164 -12.10 -0.44 -13.61
N GLY A 165 -12.42 -1.10 -12.50
CA GLY A 165 -12.44 -2.57 -12.42
C GLY A 165 -13.37 -3.18 -13.48
N PRO A 166 -12.86 -4.00 -14.41
CA PRO A 166 -13.66 -4.60 -15.48
C PRO A 166 -14.47 -5.79 -14.94
N GLY A 167 -15.70 -5.96 -15.41
CA GLY A 167 -16.52 -7.13 -15.11
C GLY A 167 -17.87 -6.82 -14.48
N ARG A 168 -18.49 -7.83 -13.86
CA ARG A 168 -19.81 -7.70 -13.23
C ARG A 168 -19.73 -6.79 -12.01
N GLU A 169 -20.60 -5.79 -11.96
CA GLU A 169 -20.62 -4.74 -10.92
C GLU A 169 -20.57 -5.31 -9.50
N VAL A 170 -21.37 -6.34 -9.22
CA VAL A 170 -21.44 -6.96 -7.88
C VAL A 170 -20.12 -7.61 -7.50
N PHE A 171 -19.53 -8.41 -8.41
CA PHE A 171 -18.29 -9.13 -8.12
C PHE A 171 -17.12 -8.16 -7.89
N ILE A 172 -17.01 -7.13 -8.73
CA ILE A 172 -15.98 -6.10 -8.58
C ILE A 172 -16.22 -5.24 -7.34
N GLY A 173 -17.48 -4.97 -6.98
CA GLY A 173 -17.82 -4.31 -5.72
C GLY A 173 -17.37 -5.13 -4.51
N ILE A 174 -17.64 -6.44 -4.49
CA ILE A 174 -17.18 -7.35 -3.42
C ILE A 174 -15.65 -7.36 -3.34
N ALA A 175 -14.96 -7.53 -4.47
CA ALA A 175 -13.50 -7.53 -4.54
C ALA A 175 -12.90 -6.19 -4.05
N ALA A 176 -13.51 -5.06 -4.40
CA ALA A 176 -13.10 -3.75 -3.92
C ALA A 176 -13.29 -3.60 -2.40
N GLY A 177 -14.39 -4.13 -1.86
CA GLY A 177 -14.65 -4.09 -0.42
C GLY A 177 -13.69 -4.98 0.36
N ALA A 178 -13.33 -6.15 -0.19
CA ALA A 178 -12.27 -7.00 0.35
C ALA A 178 -10.90 -6.30 0.31
N ALA A 179 -10.55 -5.63 -0.80
CA ALA A 179 -9.31 -4.86 -0.88
C ALA A 179 -9.25 -3.71 0.13
N LEU A 180 -10.37 -2.98 0.33
CA LEU A 180 -10.46 -1.92 1.33
C LEU A 180 -10.38 -2.48 2.76
N PHE A 181 -11.02 -3.63 3.02
CA PHE A 181 -10.90 -4.34 4.28
C PHE A 181 -9.45 -4.73 4.56
N LEU A 182 -8.74 -5.30 3.58
CA LEU A 182 -7.33 -5.62 3.71
C LEU A 182 -6.51 -4.35 3.99
N ALA A 183 -6.76 -3.25 3.28
CA ALA A 183 -6.12 -1.96 3.55
C ALA A 183 -6.37 -1.48 4.99
N PHE A 184 -7.60 -1.63 5.49
CA PHE A 184 -7.97 -1.32 6.87
C PHE A 184 -7.21 -2.18 7.88
N THR A 185 -7.08 -3.49 7.61
CA THR A 185 -6.30 -4.41 8.46
C THR A 185 -4.78 -4.26 8.30
N ALA A 186 -4.28 -3.48 7.34
CA ALA A 186 -2.91 -2.99 7.31
C ALA A 186 -2.77 -1.67 8.08
N LYS A 187 -3.74 -0.75 7.92
CA LYS A 187 -3.76 0.54 8.61
C LYS A 187 -5.20 1.06 8.72
N GLN A 188 -5.67 1.29 9.95
CA GLN A 188 -7.05 1.71 10.25
C GLN A 188 -7.51 2.97 9.49
N GLN A 189 -6.56 3.83 9.10
CA GLN A 189 -6.83 5.05 8.32
C GLN A 189 -7.49 4.76 6.96
N ALA A 190 -7.44 3.53 6.44
CA ALA A 190 -8.16 3.16 5.22
C ALA A 190 -9.67 3.39 5.32
N VAL A 191 -10.26 3.33 6.52
CA VAL A 191 -11.69 3.56 6.73
C VAL A 191 -12.12 4.96 6.27
N VAL A 192 -11.21 5.93 6.29
CA VAL A 192 -11.50 7.30 5.84
C VAL A 192 -11.88 7.33 4.35
N ALA A 193 -11.31 6.45 3.53
CA ALA A 193 -11.62 6.39 2.10
C ALA A 193 -13.01 5.79 1.80
N TYR A 194 -13.57 5.03 2.75
CA TYR A 194 -14.83 4.31 2.58
C TYR A 194 -16.00 5.20 2.11
N PRO A 195 -16.38 6.28 2.83
CA PRO A 195 -17.50 7.12 2.41
C PRO A 195 -17.27 7.81 1.06
N PHE A 196 -16.02 8.18 0.73
CA PHE A 196 -15.71 8.83 -0.55
C PHE A 196 -15.83 7.86 -1.74
N LEU A 197 -15.42 6.60 -1.57
CA LEU A 197 -15.56 5.58 -2.61
C LEU A 197 -17.02 5.18 -2.81
N VAL A 198 -17.83 5.09 -1.74
CA VAL A 198 -19.28 4.89 -1.84
C VAL A 198 -19.92 6.08 -2.56
N ALA A 199 -19.63 7.32 -2.15
CA ALA A 199 -20.17 8.53 -2.76
C ALA A 199 -19.81 8.61 -4.26
N CYS A 200 -18.57 8.28 -4.62
CA CYS A 200 -18.13 8.22 -6.02
C CYS A 200 -19.01 7.27 -6.86
N LEU A 201 -19.28 6.05 -6.35
CA LEU A 201 -20.14 5.08 -7.06
C LEU A 201 -21.60 5.53 -7.15
N LEU A 202 -22.12 6.20 -6.11
CA LEU A 202 -23.48 6.75 -6.12
C LEU A 202 -23.60 7.89 -7.13
N LEU A 203 -22.61 8.78 -7.21
CA LEU A 203 -22.55 9.85 -8.21
C LEU A 203 -22.42 9.31 -9.64
N GLU A 204 -21.68 8.22 -9.83
CA GLU A 204 -21.61 7.48 -11.11
C GLU A 204 -22.86 6.64 -11.41
N ARG A 205 -23.88 6.65 -10.53
CA ARG A 205 -25.13 5.85 -10.63
C ARG A 205 -24.91 4.34 -10.71
N ARG A 206 -23.78 3.84 -10.20
CA ARG A 206 -23.42 2.41 -10.16
C ARG A 206 -23.93 1.74 -8.89
N LEU A 207 -25.26 1.74 -8.70
CA LEU A 207 -25.90 1.34 -7.44
C LEU A 207 -25.57 -0.10 -7.00
N LYS A 208 -25.55 -1.07 -7.93
CA LYS A 208 -25.24 -2.47 -7.58
C LYS A 208 -23.81 -2.61 -7.09
N LYS A 209 -22.87 -1.89 -7.72
CA LYS A 209 -21.47 -1.84 -7.31
C LYS A 209 -21.31 -1.14 -5.96
N ALA A 210 -22.02 -0.03 -5.76
CA ALA A 210 -22.02 0.73 -4.51
C ALA A 210 -22.52 -0.13 -3.33
N LEU A 211 -23.65 -0.82 -3.51
CA LEU A 211 -24.20 -1.74 -2.51
C LEU A 211 -23.26 -2.90 -2.24
N ALA A 212 -22.77 -3.58 -3.29
CA ALA A 212 -21.87 -4.71 -3.14
C ALA A 212 -20.56 -4.34 -2.42
N PHE A 213 -19.95 -3.20 -2.78
CA PHE A 213 -18.77 -2.65 -2.12
C PHE A 213 -19.04 -2.21 -0.67
N GLY A 214 -20.12 -1.46 -0.47
CA GLY A 214 -20.49 -0.93 0.84
C GLY A 214 -20.76 -2.06 1.84
N VAL A 215 -21.64 -2.98 1.46
CA VAL A 215 -22.04 -4.10 2.30
C VAL A 215 -20.86 -5.02 2.58
N SER A 216 -20.06 -5.39 1.57
CA SER A 216 -18.92 -6.30 1.81
C SER A 216 -17.85 -5.68 2.70
N ALA A 217 -17.49 -4.40 2.49
CA ALA A 217 -16.53 -3.71 3.34
C ALA A 217 -17.04 -3.59 4.79
N ALA A 218 -18.30 -3.18 4.98
CA ALA A 218 -18.89 -3.03 6.31
C ALA A 218 -18.98 -4.36 7.06
N ILE A 219 -19.41 -5.45 6.38
CA ILE A 219 -19.47 -6.78 6.98
C ILE A 219 -18.08 -7.26 7.37
N LEU A 220 -17.08 -7.17 6.49
CA LEU A 220 -15.73 -7.65 6.79
C LEU A 220 -15.08 -6.86 7.93
N MET A 221 -15.20 -5.53 7.92
CA MET A 221 -14.69 -4.68 9.01
C MET A 221 -15.44 -4.93 10.33
N GLY A 222 -16.76 -5.10 10.28
CA GLY A 222 -17.58 -5.40 11.46
C GLY A 222 -17.26 -6.76 12.06
N LEU A 223 -17.15 -7.80 11.23
CA LEU A 223 -16.73 -9.13 11.65
C LEU A 223 -15.34 -9.12 12.26
N PHE A 224 -14.39 -8.40 11.66
CA PHE A 224 -13.05 -8.26 12.22
C PHE A 224 -13.08 -7.58 13.59
N PHE A 225 -13.85 -6.50 13.74
CA PHE A 225 -14.00 -5.82 15.02
C PHE A 225 -14.62 -6.74 16.09
N VAL A 226 -15.68 -7.46 15.76
CA VAL A 226 -16.30 -8.43 16.68
C VAL A 226 -15.31 -9.53 17.05
N ALA A 227 -14.66 -10.15 16.06
CA ALA A 227 -13.67 -11.20 16.29
C ALA A 227 -12.54 -10.72 17.21
N SER A 228 -12.03 -9.50 17.00
CA SER A 228 -10.97 -8.93 17.83
C SER A 228 -11.36 -8.67 19.29
N ASN A 229 -12.66 -8.50 19.58
CA ASN A 229 -13.16 -8.28 20.95
C ASN A 229 -13.62 -9.57 21.65
N VAL A 230 -13.87 -10.65 20.91
CA VAL A 230 -14.25 -11.95 21.50
C VAL A 230 -13.02 -12.77 21.91
N THR A 231 -11.88 -12.52 21.29
CA THR A 231 -10.61 -13.24 21.56
C THR A 231 -9.73 -12.59 22.63
N THR A 232 -10.17 -11.48 23.22
CA THR A 232 -9.54 -10.78 24.35
C THR A 232 -10.26 -11.10 25.63
#